data_AF-A0A9D0I6M7-F1
#
_entry.id   AF-A0A9D0I6M7-F1
#
_cell.length_a   1.000
_cell.length_b   1.000
_cell.length_c   1.000
_cell.angle_alpha   90.00
_cell.angle_beta   90.00
_cell.angle_gamma   90.00
#
_symmetry.space_group_name_H-M   'P 1'
#
loop_
_entity.id
_entity.type
_entity.pdbx_description
1 polymer ?
#
loop_
_entity_poly.entity_id
_entity_poly.type
_entity_poly.pdbx_seq_one_letter_code
_entity_poly.pdbx_strand_id
1 'polypeptide(L)'
;MTMVAIQAHNESPARLSVSKSKQTEPLQECVRDALVSYFRQLDGHKASHLYQLVIAEVERPLFETVMQHTEGNQTRAARVLGISRSTLRKKLALYDLG
;
A
#
# COMPACT_ATOMS: atom_id res chain seq x y z
N MET A 1 -22.82 -37.47 -9.91
CA MET A 1 -22.53 -36.25 -10.69
C MET A 1 -21.92 -35.24 -9.73
N THR A 2 -20.59 -35.26 -9.65
CA THR A 2 -19.79 -34.59 -8.62
C THR A 2 -19.79 -33.08 -8.86
N MET A 3 -20.22 -32.28 -7.89
CA MET A 3 -19.83 -30.88 -7.83
C MET A 3 -18.72 -30.72 -6.81
N VAL A 4 -17.54 -30.39 -7.31
CA VAL A 4 -16.32 -30.13 -6.56
C VAL A 4 -16.47 -28.80 -5.83
N ALA A 5 -16.09 -28.80 -4.56
CA ALA A 5 -15.97 -27.63 -3.70
C ALA A 5 -15.02 -26.60 -4.33
N ILE A 6 -15.49 -25.36 -4.50
CA ILE A 6 -14.58 -24.22 -4.64
C ILE A 6 -14.24 -23.77 -3.23
N GLN A 7 -13.14 -24.31 -2.71
CA GLN A 7 -12.52 -23.77 -1.50
C GLN A 7 -12.06 -22.34 -1.79
N ALA A 8 -12.62 -21.38 -1.05
CA ALA A 8 -12.06 -20.06 -0.94
C ALA A 8 -10.62 -20.20 -0.45
N HIS A 9 -9.65 -19.89 -1.32
CA HIS A 9 -8.25 -19.75 -0.92
C HIS A 9 -8.13 -18.54 0.01
N ASN A 10 -8.32 -18.81 1.31
CA ASN A 10 -7.98 -17.94 2.42
C ASN A 10 -6.46 -17.97 2.63
N GLU A 11 -5.69 -17.53 1.63
CA GLU A 11 -4.26 -17.25 1.81
C GLU A 11 -4.15 -15.83 2.35
N SER A 12 -3.93 -15.71 3.67
CA SER A 12 -3.59 -14.44 4.29
C SER A 12 -2.34 -13.90 3.58
N PRO A 13 -2.42 -12.76 2.86
CA PRO A 13 -1.30 -12.34 2.02
C PRO A 13 -0.11 -12.06 2.92
N ALA A 14 1.05 -12.59 2.53
CA ALA A 14 2.32 -12.26 3.16
C ALA A 14 2.40 -10.73 3.35
N ARG A 15 2.59 -10.29 4.59
CA ARG A 15 2.55 -8.87 4.95
C ARG A 15 3.86 -8.20 4.56
N LEU A 16 3.78 -7.02 3.95
CA LEU A 16 4.95 -6.14 3.88
C LEU A 16 5.26 -5.65 5.29
N SER A 17 6.39 -6.08 5.84
CA SER A 17 6.84 -5.67 7.17
C SER A 17 8.32 -5.34 7.15
N VAL A 18 8.71 -4.24 7.82
CA VAL A 18 10.11 -3.87 8.03
C VAL A 18 10.56 -4.45 9.38
N SER A 19 11.51 -5.38 9.36
CA SER A 19 11.90 -6.17 10.54
C SER A 19 12.97 -5.49 11.41
N LYS A 20 13.69 -4.50 10.89
CA LYS A 20 14.67 -3.65 11.59
C LYS A 20 14.64 -2.28 10.93
N SER A 21 14.30 -1.23 11.66
CA SER A 21 14.52 0.14 11.18
C SER A 21 15.55 0.82 12.07
N LYS A 22 16.64 1.30 11.48
CA LYS A 22 17.38 2.40 12.09
C LYS A 22 16.60 3.67 11.79
N GLN A 23 16.41 4.55 12.77
CA GLN A 23 15.50 5.71 12.66
C GLN A 23 15.85 6.73 11.55
N THR A 24 16.97 6.55 10.85
CA THR A 24 17.48 7.44 9.80
C THR A 24 17.65 6.77 8.45
N GLU A 25 17.12 5.56 8.24
CA GLU A 25 17.24 4.88 6.95
C GLU A 25 16.35 5.55 5.88
N PRO A 26 16.86 5.70 4.63
CA PRO A 26 16.06 6.22 3.53
C PRO A 26 14.82 5.34 3.27
N LEU A 27 13.69 5.95 2.90
CA LEU A 27 12.45 5.22 2.59
C LEU A 27 12.65 4.10 1.56
N GLN A 28 13.52 4.31 0.57
CA GLN A 28 13.83 3.29 -0.43
C GLN A 28 14.42 2.01 0.18
N GLU A 29 15.21 2.11 1.25
CA GLU A 29 15.82 0.95 1.91
C GLU A 29 14.77 0.23 2.76
N CYS A 30 13.90 0.98 3.45
CA CYS A 30 12.75 0.39 4.15
C CYS A 30 11.86 -0.41 3.20
N VAL A 31 11.57 0.12 2.00
CA VAL A 31 10.78 -0.59 0.98
C VAL A 31 11.52 -1.84 0.49
N ARG A 32 12.84 -1.75 0.24
CA ARG A 32 13.65 -2.89 -0.17
C ARG A 32 13.62 -4.02 0.87
N ASP A 33 13.79 -3.68 2.14
CA ASP A 33 13.81 -4.65 3.24
C ASP A 33 12.45 -5.30 3.45
N ALA A 34 11.37 -4.54 3.30
CA ALA A 34 10.00 -5.09 3.33
C ALA A 34 9.77 -6.10 2.20
N LEU A 35 10.22 -5.78 0.97
CA LEU A 35 10.08 -6.67 -0.18
C LEU A 35 10.94 -7.93 -0.03
N VAL A 36 12.19 -7.82 0.44
CA VAL A 36 13.05 -8.98 0.71
C VAL A 36 12.42 -9.89 1.76
N SER A 37 11.85 -9.30 2.81
CA SER A 37 11.14 -10.06 3.86
C SER A 37 9.90 -10.76 3.30
N TYR A 38 9.11 -10.08 2.47
CA TYR A 38 7.95 -10.64 1.79
C TYR A 38 8.34 -11.85 0.93
N PHE A 39 9.36 -11.75 0.08
CA PHE A 39 9.77 -12.88 -0.77
C PHE A 39 10.33 -14.07 0.02
N ARG A 40 10.97 -13.83 1.18
CA ARG A 40 11.38 -14.92 2.07
C ARG A 40 10.19 -15.65 2.69
N GLN A 41 9.10 -14.92 2.97
CA GLN A 41 7.88 -15.49 3.53
C GLN A 41 7.02 -16.22 2.50
N LEU A 42 7.25 -16.01 1.20
CA LEU A 42 6.47 -16.70 0.17
C LEU A 42 6.67 -18.20 0.16
N ASP A 43 7.74 -18.74 0.76
CA ASP A 43 7.97 -20.18 0.95
C ASP A 43 7.67 -21.05 -0.29
N GLY A 44 8.06 -20.57 -1.49
CA GLY A 44 7.85 -21.27 -2.77
C GLY A 44 6.52 -20.99 -3.48
N HIS A 45 5.59 -20.25 -2.87
CA HIS A 45 4.40 -19.75 -3.55
C HIS A 45 4.77 -18.70 -4.62
N LYS A 46 3.87 -18.46 -5.58
CA LYS A 46 4.05 -17.42 -6.62
C LYS A 46 3.51 -16.08 -6.14
N ALA A 47 4.32 -15.02 -6.24
CA ALA A 47 3.83 -13.67 -6.00
C ALA A 47 2.88 -13.23 -7.13
N SER A 48 1.76 -12.62 -6.78
CA SER A 48 0.84 -11.98 -7.73
C SER A 48 0.41 -10.62 -7.21
N HIS A 49 0.11 -9.68 -8.12
CA HIS A 49 -0.39 -8.34 -7.79
C HIS A 49 0.51 -7.49 -6.86
N LEU A 50 1.81 -7.83 -6.75
CA LEU A 50 2.74 -7.16 -5.83
C LEU A 50 2.83 -5.65 -6.06
N TYR A 51 2.79 -5.19 -7.31
CA TYR A 51 2.78 -3.76 -7.62
C TYR A 51 1.60 -3.05 -6.96
N GLN A 52 0.39 -3.58 -7.12
CA GLN A 52 -0.82 -2.97 -6.54
C GLN A 52 -0.78 -3.00 -5.01
N LEU A 53 -0.27 -4.09 -4.43
CA LEU A 53 -0.08 -4.23 -2.99
C LEU A 53 0.89 -3.18 -2.45
N VAL A 54 2.07 -3.03 -3.07
CA VAL A 54 3.07 -2.03 -2.66
C VAL A 54 2.53 -0.60 -2.83
N ILE A 55 1.92 -0.30 -3.97
CA ILE A 55 1.40 1.05 -4.23
C ILE A 55 0.29 1.40 -3.23
N ALA A 56 -0.59 0.47 -2.87
CA ALA A 56 -1.62 0.72 -1.85
C ALA A 56 -1.03 1.03 -0.47
N GLU A 57 0.00 0.27 -0.05
CA GLU A 57 0.70 0.48 1.23
C GLU A 57 1.46 1.81 1.29
N VAL A 58 1.88 2.36 0.14
CA VAL A 58 2.57 3.66 0.08
C VAL A 58 1.59 4.83 -0.09
N GLU A 59 0.63 4.72 -1.01
CA GLU A 59 -0.27 5.82 -1.35
C GLU A 59 -1.23 6.16 -0.21
N ARG A 60 -1.75 5.16 0.51
CA ARG A 60 -2.68 5.39 1.61
C ARG A 60 -2.08 6.30 2.71
N PRO A 61 -0.93 5.97 3.34
CA PRO A 61 -0.33 6.83 4.36
C PRO A 61 0.16 8.17 3.78
N LEU A 62 0.58 8.21 2.51
CA LEU A 62 0.92 9.46 1.84
C LEU A 62 -0.30 10.41 1.82
N PHE A 63 -1.46 9.92 1.38
CA PHE A 63 -2.67 10.75 1.29
C PHE A 63 -3.22 11.10 2.67
N GLU A 64 -3.27 10.16 3.62
CA GLU A 64 -3.69 10.42 5.00
C GLU A 64 -2.86 11.54 5.64
N THR A 65 -1.53 11.43 5.56
CA THR A 65 -0.60 12.39 6.18
C THR A 65 -0.73 13.78 5.55
N VAL A 66 -0.85 13.87 4.22
CA VAL A 66 -1.00 15.17 3.56
C VAL A 66 -2.38 15.79 3.81
N MET A 67 -3.45 14.99 3.84
CA MET A 67 -4.78 15.48 4.18
C MET A 67 -4.82 16.02 5.60
N GLN A 68 -4.19 15.35 6.57
CA GLN A 68 -4.04 15.87 7.93
C GLN A 68 -3.22 17.15 7.96
N HIS A 69 -2.06 17.18 7.30
CA HIS A 69 -1.19 18.37 7.22
C HIS A 69 -1.90 19.59 6.60
N THR A 70 -2.86 19.35 5.72
CA THR A 70 -3.65 20.41 5.05
C THR A 70 -5.02 20.62 5.67
N GLU A 71 -5.28 20.05 6.85
CA GLU A 71 -6.52 20.19 7.63
C GLU A 71 -7.77 19.83 6.80
N GLY A 72 -7.67 18.78 5.98
CA GLY A 72 -8.75 18.32 5.10
C GLY A 72 -8.93 19.14 3.82
N ASN A 73 -8.13 20.17 3.58
CA ASN A 73 -8.27 21.00 2.38
C ASN A 73 -7.68 20.30 1.14
N GLN A 74 -8.53 19.59 0.40
CA GLN A 74 -8.15 18.85 -0.80
C GLN A 74 -7.46 19.70 -1.88
N THR A 75 -7.76 20.99 -2.00
CA THR A 75 -7.10 21.87 -2.98
C THR A 75 -5.65 22.14 -2.57
N ARG A 76 -5.40 22.39 -1.28
CA ARG A 76 -4.05 22.53 -0.73
C ARG A 76 -3.30 21.20 -0.81
N ALA A 77 -3.93 20.09 -0.43
CA ALA A 77 -3.34 18.75 -0.51
C ALA A 77 -2.91 18.40 -1.93
N ALA A 78 -3.77 18.63 -2.92
CA ALA A 78 -3.46 18.38 -4.33
C ALA A 78 -2.24 19.20 -4.81
N ARG A 79 -2.10 20.44 -4.33
CA ARG A 79 -0.92 21.28 -4.60
C ARG A 79 0.36 20.73 -3.95
N VAL A 80 0.28 20.30 -2.69
CA VAL A 80 1.41 19.68 -1.97
C VAL A 80 1.86 18.39 -2.67
N LEU A 81 0.90 17.58 -3.11
CA LEU A 81 1.15 16.30 -3.80
C LEU A 81 1.58 16.49 -5.27
N GLY A 82 1.38 17.67 -5.86
CA GLY A 82 1.67 17.93 -7.27
C GLY A 82 0.74 17.20 -8.25
N ILE A 83 -0.50 16.88 -7.84
CA ILE A 83 -1.50 16.19 -8.68
C ILE A 83 -2.76 17.04 -8.85
N SER A 84 -3.59 16.70 -9.86
CA SER A 84 -4.88 17.37 -10.00
C SER A 84 -5.82 17.04 -8.84
N ARG A 85 -6.68 18.00 -8.44
CA ARG A 85 -7.72 17.75 -7.42
C ARG A 85 -8.64 16.60 -7.81
N SER A 86 -8.95 16.45 -9.10
CA SER A 86 -9.75 15.34 -9.62
C SER A 86 -9.08 13.98 -9.40
N THR A 87 -7.76 13.92 -9.56
CA THR A 87 -6.96 12.73 -9.27
C THR A 87 -6.96 12.43 -7.78
N LEU A 88 -6.68 13.43 -6.94
CA LEU A 88 -6.68 13.28 -5.49
C LEU A 88 -8.03 12.76 -4.99
N ARG A 89 -9.15 13.35 -5.43
CA ARG A 89 -10.50 12.90 -5.03
C ARG A 89 -10.75 11.44 -5.38
N LYS A 90 -10.36 11.00 -6.58
CA LYS A 90 -10.50 9.58 -6.99
C LYS A 90 -9.66 8.65 -6.12
N LYS A 91 -8.45 9.08 -5.76
CA LYS A 91 -7.55 8.32 -4.88
C LYS A 91 -8.07 8.25 -3.44
N LEU A 92 -8.57 9.36 -2.88
CA LEU A 92 -9.18 9.36 -1.54
C LEU A 92 -10.40 8.43 -1.49
N ALA A 93 -11.26 8.45 -2.52
CA ALA A 93 -12.38 7.52 -2.61
C ALA A 93 -11.96 6.05 -2.73
N LEU A 94 -10.85 5.76 -3.43
CA LEU A 94 -10.30 4.40 -3.54
C LEU A 94 -9.84 3.83 -2.19
N TYR A 95 -9.41 4.70 -1.27
CA TYR A 95 -8.87 4.32 0.04
C TYR A 95 -9.82 4.61 1.21
N ASP A 96 -11.07 5.01 0.92
CA ASP A 96 -12.08 5.40 1.91
C ASP A 96 -11.60 6.52 2.86
N LEU A 97 -10.91 7.52 2.30
CA LEU A 97 -10.36 8.70 3.00
C LEU A 97 -11.11 10.02 2.68
N GLY A 98 -12.34 9.91 2.16
CA GLY A 98 -13.13 11.00 1.60
C GLY A 98 -14.03 11.72 2.59
#